data_AF-A0A1G7QWC9-F1
#
_entry.id   AF-A0A1G7QWC9-F1
#
_cell.length_a   1.000
_cell.length_b   1.000
_cell.length_c   1.000
_cell.angle_alpha   90.00
_cell.angle_beta   90.00
_cell.angle_gamma   90.00
#
_symmetry.space_group_name_H-M   'P 1'
#
loop_
_entity.id
_entity.type
_entity.pdbx_description
1 polymer ?
#
loop_
_entity_poly.entity_id
_entity_poly.type
_entity_poly.pdbx_seq_one_letter_code
_entity_poly.pdbx_strand_id
1 'polypeptide(L)'
;MSKSLVDTSTIPGWGVDADARNDPTYPMRHVEDQQTRGLSWTRPPEQQPDVEVLQSIEHNRLPAVIGTSTPPSGVSGMIRRYAFRRSESDWWHWLLLMGADRINVVEGVVEDLGRGIIPNIPGEMGARAEWQHNKKGLAMKLAVGAGLSLGLFLALRKPRRETPPAPVPVKPITIETRETALGDNLRNQPGEVIIG
;
A
#
# COMPACT_ATOMS: atom_id res chain seq x y z
N MET A 1 3.83 -24.26 48.16
CA MET A 1 2.40 -24.43 48.46
C MET A 1 1.82 -25.38 47.43
N SER A 2 1.47 -26.60 47.85
CA SER A 2 0.80 -27.58 46.98
C SER A 2 -0.65 -27.12 46.80
N LYS A 3 -1.09 -27.01 45.55
CA LYS A 3 -2.47 -26.64 45.21
C LYS A 3 -3.36 -27.83 45.58
N SER A 4 -4.23 -27.68 46.57
CA SER A 4 -5.22 -28.72 46.89
C SER A 4 -6.17 -28.87 45.70
N LEU A 5 -6.42 -30.12 45.31
CA LEU A 5 -7.44 -30.42 44.31
C LEU A 5 -8.80 -30.14 44.92
N VAL A 6 -9.53 -29.20 44.34
CA VAL A 6 -10.89 -28.86 44.75
C VAL A 6 -11.82 -29.98 44.30
N ASP A 7 -12.66 -30.49 45.20
CA ASP A 7 -13.70 -31.45 44.86
C ASP A 7 -14.81 -30.76 44.07
N THR A 8 -14.82 -30.99 42.77
CA THR A 8 -15.73 -30.36 41.83
C THR A 8 -17.18 -30.84 41.97
N SER A 9 -17.42 -31.97 42.64
CA SER A 9 -18.78 -32.50 42.84
C SER A 9 -19.61 -31.66 43.82
N THR A 10 -18.94 -30.86 44.66
CA THR A 10 -19.57 -29.99 45.65
C THR A 10 -19.98 -28.62 45.11
N ILE A 11 -19.55 -28.27 43.88
CA ILE A 11 -19.83 -26.98 43.26
C ILE A 11 -21.16 -27.07 42.48
N PRO A 12 -22.24 -26.38 42.92
CA PRO A 12 -23.51 -26.41 42.22
C PRO A 12 -23.35 -25.89 40.78
N GLY A 13 -23.77 -26.68 39.80
CA GLY A 13 -23.65 -26.34 38.36
C GLY A 13 -22.33 -26.72 37.71
N TRP A 14 -21.38 -27.32 38.45
CA TRP A 14 -20.15 -27.82 37.83
C TRP A 14 -20.43 -29.01 36.91
N GLY A 15 -20.02 -28.91 35.64
CA GLY A 15 -20.28 -29.94 34.63
C GLY A 15 -21.68 -29.90 34.01
N VAL A 16 -22.46 -28.84 34.24
CA VAL A 16 -23.77 -28.67 33.59
C VAL A 16 -23.67 -28.58 32.05
N ASP A 17 -22.56 -28.03 31.55
CA ASP A 17 -22.24 -27.96 30.12
C ASP A 17 -21.68 -29.28 29.56
N ALA A 18 -21.41 -30.28 30.40
CA ALA A 18 -20.88 -31.58 29.99
C ALA A 18 -21.98 -32.61 29.69
N ASP A 19 -23.26 -32.34 30.02
CA ASP A 19 -24.36 -33.20 29.60
C ASP A 19 -24.60 -32.97 28.09
N ALA A 20 -24.28 -33.98 27.29
CA ALA A 20 -24.54 -33.96 25.85
C ALA A 20 -26.02 -33.74 25.50
N ARG A 21 -26.95 -33.96 26.45
CA ARG A 21 -28.39 -33.68 26.30
C ARG A 21 -28.77 -32.23 26.59
N ASN A 22 -27.86 -31.45 27.20
CA ASN A 22 -28.00 -30.01 27.45
C ASN A 22 -27.30 -29.16 26.38
N ASP A 23 -26.56 -29.80 25.46
CA ASP A 23 -26.02 -29.13 24.28
C ASP A 23 -27.19 -28.81 23.32
N PRO A 24 -27.34 -27.56 22.85
CA PRO A 24 -28.35 -27.19 21.84
C PRO A 24 -28.24 -27.96 20.52
N THR A 25 -27.22 -28.81 20.37
CA THR A 25 -26.87 -29.55 19.17
C THR A 25 -27.24 -31.05 19.22
N TYR A 26 -27.82 -31.56 20.31
CA TYR A 26 -28.20 -32.98 20.45
C TYR A 26 -29.73 -33.23 20.49
N PRO A 27 -30.26 -34.26 19.79
CA PRO A 27 -29.57 -35.06 18.76
C PRO A 27 -29.19 -34.19 17.55
N MET A 28 -28.16 -34.62 16.80
CA MET A 28 -27.57 -33.87 15.67
C MET A 28 -28.65 -33.18 14.85
N ARG A 29 -28.66 -31.85 14.91
CA ARG A 29 -29.64 -31.04 14.18
C ARG A 29 -29.33 -31.11 12.69
N HIS A 30 -30.20 -31.79 11.93
CA HIS A 30 -30.20 -31.76 10.47
C HIS A 30 -30.53 -30.33 10.00
N VAL A 31 -29.52 -29.62 9.53
CA VAL A 31 -29.67 -28.23 9.05
C VAL A 31 -30.28 -28.24 7.64
N GLU A 32 -30.17 -29.37 6.94
CA GLU A 32 -30.72 -29.62 5.61
C GLU A 32 -32.25 -29.50 5.56
N ASP A 33 -32.96 -29.94 6.61
CA ASP A 33 -34.43 -29.99 6.66
C ASP A 33 -35.08 -28.64 7.02
N GLN A 34 -34.27 -27.63 7.35
CA GLN A 34 -34.76 -26.28 7.60
C GLN A 34 -34.96 -25.54 6.26
N GLN A 35 -36.15 -25.69 5.67
CA GLN A 35 -36.55 -25.01 4.42
C GLN A 35 -36.43 -23.48 4.46
N THR A 36 -36.32 -22.88 5.64
CA THR A 36 -36.01 -21.46 5.79
C THR A 36 -35.15 -21.33 7.04
N ARG A 37 -33.86 -21.03 6.88
CA ARG A 37 -32.89 -20.81 7.98
C ARG A 37 -33.22 -19.55 8.83
N GLY A 38 -34.49 -19.18 9.02
CA GLY A 38 -34.87 -17.86 9.53
C GLY A 38 -34.32 -16.69 8.68
N LEU A 39 -33.81 -16.98 7.47
CA LEU A 39 -33.19 -16.01 6.57
C LEU A 39 -34.21 -15.30 5.67
N SER A 40 -35.52 -15.49 5.90
CA SER A 40 -36.58 -14.71 5.25
C SER A 40 -36.71 -13.33 5.91
N TRP A 41 -35.60 -12.61 6.02
CA TRP A 41 -35.61 -11.22 6.43
C TRP A 41 -35.45 -10.35 5.19
N THR A 42 -36.32 -9.35 5.05
CA THR A 42 -36.20 -8.35 3.99
C THR A 42 -35.02 -7.47 4.30
N ARG A 43 -33.98 -7.51 3.44
CA ARG A 43 -32.78 -6.68 3.62
C ARG A 43 -33.19 -5.20 3.78
N PRO A 44 -32.67 -4.49 4.80
CA PRO A 44 -32.93 -3.07 4.94
C PRO A 44 -32.41 -2.29 3.72
N PRO A 45 -32.96 -1.10 3.42
CA PRO A 45 -32.45 -0.26 2.34
C PRO A 45 -30.97 0.03 2.56
N GLU A 46 -30.18 -0.11 1.50
CA GLU A 46 -28.74 0.17 1.53
C GLU A 46 -28.50 1.68 1.43
N GLN A 47 -27.62 2.20 2.28
CA GLN A 47 -27.17 3.59 2.23
C GLN A 47 -26.42 3.85 0.91
N GLN A 48 -26.72 4.96 0.24
CA GLN A 48 -25.95 5.40 -0.92
C GLN A 48 -24.76 6.26 -0.47
N PRO A 49 -23.51 5.88 -0.78
CA PRO A 49 -22.34 6.67 -0.44
C PRO A 49 -22.21 7.91 -1.32
N ASP A 50 -22.08 9.09 -0.70
CA ASP A 50 -21.66 10.34 -1.37
C ASP A 50 -20.13 10.49 -1.44
N VAL A 51 -19.41 9.61 -0.74
CA VAL A 51 -17.95 9.61 -0.62
C VAL A 51 -17.37 8.28 -1.08
N GLU A 52 -16.10 8.26 -1.41
CA GLU A 52 -15.43 7.01 -1.75
C GLU A 52 -15.37 6.06 -0.56
N VAL A 53 -15.94 4.87 -0.75
CA VAL A 53 -15.89 3.76 0.21
C VAL A 53 -14.97 2.69 -0.34
N LEU A 54 -13.94 2.34 0.43
CA LEU A 54 -13.04 1.26 0.07
C LEU A 54 -13.60 -0.05 0.61
N GLN A 55 -13.75 -1.02 -0.29
CA GLN A 55 -14.30 -2.33 -0.01
C GLN A 55 -13.25 -3.39 -0.32
N SER A 56 -13.17 -4.39 0.55
CA SER A 56 -12.34 -5.58 0.33
C SER A 56 -12.86 -6.39 -0.85
N ILE A 57 -11.94 -7.00 -1.60
CA ILE A 57 -12.24 -7.84 -2.78
C ILE A 57 -13.08 -9.08 -2.47
N GLU A 58 -13.13 -9.50 -1.21
CA GLU A 58 -13.87 -10.68 -0.76
C GLU A 58 -15.37 -10.41 -0.60
N HIS A 59 -15.73 -9.14 -0.46
CA HIS A 59 -17.11 -8.71 -0.27
C HIS A 59 -17.67 -8.24 -1.60
N ASN A 60 -18.74 -8.88 -2.09
CA ASN A 60 -19.41 -8.47 -3.33
C ASN A 60 -20.44 -7.34 -3.13
N ARG A 61 -20.82 -7.05 -1.88
CA ARG A 61 -21.87 -6.06 -1.57
C ARG A 61 -21.49 -5.23 -0.37
N LEU A 62 -21.86 -3.96 -0.40
CA LEU A 62 -21.70 -3.06 0.74
C LEU A 62 -22.68 -3.45 1.87
N PRO A 63 -22.31 -3.18 3.14
CA PRO A 63 -23.26 -3.29 4.24
C PRO A 63 -24.34 -2.21 4.13
N ALA A 64 -25.47 -2.41 4.82
CA ALA A 64 -26.60 -1.48 4.76
C ALA A 64 -26.27 -0.07 5.25
N VAL A 65 -25.32 0.05 6.19
CA VAL A 65 -24.83 1.33 6.73
C VAL A 65 -23.31 1.32 6.64
N ILE A 66 -22.75 2.45 6.20
CA ILE A 66 -21.32 2.65 5.95
C ILE A 66 -20.84 3.92 6.66
N GLY A 67 -19.60 3.91 7.16
CA GLY A 67 -18.96 5.09 7.73
C GLY A 67 -18.48 6.04 6.64
N THR A 68 -18.93 7.30 6.67
CA THR A 68 -18.58 8.33 5.66
C THR A 68 -17.75 9.50 6.23
N SER A 69 -17.45 9.49 7.53
CA SER A 69 -16.83 10.64 8.23
C SER A 69 -15.39 10.95 7.80
N THR A 70 -14.64 9.95 7.33
CA THR A 70 -13.22 10.08 6.99
C THR A 70 -12.94 9.43 5.65
N PRO A 71 -13.25 10.10 4.53
CA PRO A 71 -12.97 9.57 3.21
C PRO A 71 -11.44 9.47 2.98
N PRO A 72 -10.97 8.49 2.18
CA PRO A 72 -9.55 8.31 1.92
C PRO A 72 -8.99 9.47 1.08
N SER A 73 -8.22 10.35 1.72
CA SER A 73 -7.56 11.51 1.10
C SER A 73 -6.04 11.42 1.14
N GLY A 74 -5.37 12.20 0.28
CA GLY A 74 -3.90 12.33 0.30
C GLY A 74 -3.14 11.04 -0.06
N VAL A 75 -1.87 10.98 0.36
CA VAL A 75 -0.99 9.82 0.18
C VAL A 75 -1.46 8.67 1.05
N SER A 76 -1.91 8.92 2.27
CA SER A 76 -2.48 7.86 3.13
C SER A 76 -3.71 7.22 2.47
N GLY A 77 -4.57 8.00 1.82
CA GLY A 77 -5.69 7.51 1.02
C GLY A 77 -5.25 6.64 -0.17
N MET A 78 -4.20 7.01 -0.89
CA MET A 78 -3.64 6.18 -1.97
C MET A 78 -3.15 4.82 -1.45
N ILE A 79 -2.49 4.81 -0.29
CA ILE A 79 -2.01 3.57 0.34
C ILE A 79 -3.20 2.69 0.74
N ARG A 80 -4.27 3.28 1.31
CA ARG A 80 -5.50 2.53 1.60
C ARG A 80 -6.12 1.94 0.34
N ARG A 81 -6.25 2.72 -0.75
CA ARG A 81 -6.74 2.18 -2.05
C ARG A 81 -5.92 1.00 -2.54
N TYR A 82 -4.61 1.01 -2.33
CA TYR A 82 -3.75 -0.11 -2.68
C TYR A 82 -3.94 -1.31 -1.73
N ALA A 83 -4.09 -1.06 -0.42
CA ALA A 83 -4.36 -2.10 0.56
C ALA A 83 -5.65 -2.87 0.25
N PHE A 84 -6.74 -2.17 -0.07
CA PHE A 84 -8.05 -2.78 -0.37
C PHE A 84 -8.11 -3.58 -1.68
N ARG A 85 -7.06 -3.53 -2.52
CA ARG A 85 -6.91 -4.43 -3.68
C ARG A 85 -6.38 -5.82 -3.31
N ARG A 86 -6.01 -6.02 -2.05
CA ARG A 86 -5.50 -7.30 -1.50
C ARG A 86 -6.56 -7.98 -0.64
N SER A 87 -6.44 -9.30 -0.50
CA SER A 87 -7.27 -10.11 0.41
C SER A 87 -7.00 -9.73 1.86
N GLU A 88 -8.02 -9.84 2.71
CA GLU A 88 -7.91 -9.60 4.16
C GLU A 88 -7.04 -10.65 4.86
N SER A 89 -6.85 -11.81 4.22
CA SER A 89 -5.92 -12.85 4.69
C SER A 89 -4.45 -12.51 4.46
N ASP A 90 -4.15 -11.55 3.57
CA ASP A 90 -2.78 -11.14 3.28
C ASP A 90 -2.27 -10.18 4.38
N TRP A 91 -1.18 -10.54 5.04
CA TRP A 91 -0.55 -9.70 6.07
C TRP A 91 -0.16 -8.31 5.52
N TRP A 92 0.13 -8.21 4.22
CA TRP A 92 0.43 -6.94 3.58
C TRP A 92 -0.75 -5.97 3.56
N HIS A 93 -1.99 -6.45 3.50
CA HIS A 93 -3.18 -5.61 3.60
C HIS A 93 -3.15 -4.80 4.90
N TRP A 94 -2.96 -5.50 6.02
CA TRP A 94 -2.92 -4.91 7.36
C TRP A 94 -1.71 -4.01 7.59
N LEU A 95 -0.53 -4.39 7.09
CA LEU A 95 0.65 -3.53 7.22
C LEU A 95 0.50 -2.20 6.48
N LEU A 96 -0.10 -2.23 5.28
CA LEU A 96 -0.34 -1.01 4.52
C LEU A 96 -1.36 -0.11 5.22
N LEU A 97 -2.41 -0.68 5.81
CA LEU A 97 -3.39 0.09 6.59
C LEU A 97 -2.73 0.76 7.79
N MET A 98 -1.95 0.02 8.59
CA MET A 98 -1.20 0.62 9.71
C MET A 98 -0.21 1.69 9.25
N GLY A 99 0.47 1.47 8.12
CA GLY A 99 1.36 2.46 7.52
C GLY A 99 0.61 3.71 7.08
N ALA A 100 -0.57 3.55 6.45
CA ALA A 100 -1.43 4.64 6.05
C ALA A 100 -1.89 5.48 7.25
N ASP A 101 -2.20 4.85 8.39
CA ASP A 101 -2.60 5.57 9.60
C ASP A 101 -1.47 6.44 10.15
N ARG A 102 -0.21 5.96 10.11
CA ARG A 102 0.96 6.77 10.50
C ARG A 102 1.20 7.93 9.55
N ILE A 103 1.04 7.70 8.25
CA ILE A 103 1.20 8.76 7.24
C ILE A 103 0.10 9.80 7.38
N ASN A 104 -1.15 9.40 7.62
CA ASN A 104 -2.28 10.32 7.79
C ASN A 104 -2.05 11.31 8.94
N VAL A 105 -1.45 10.86 10.05
CA VAL A 105 -1.10 11.74 11.17
C VAL A 105 -0.04 12.77 10.74
N VAL A 106 1.00 12.33 10.02
CA VAL A 106 2.05 13.24 9.53
C VAL A 106 1.48 14.23 8.51
N GLU A 107 0.62 13.78 7.60
CA GLU A 107 -0.07 14.65 6.64
C GLU A 107 -0.88 15.73 7.34
N GLY A 108 -1.68 15.35 8.36
CA GLY A 108 -2.46 16.30 9.14
C GLY A 108 -1.58 17.33 9.88
N VAL A 109 -0.49 16.88 10.51
CA VAL A 109 0.45 17.79 11.20
C VAL A 109 1.11 18.77 10.22
N VAL A 110 1.50 18.31 9.03
CA VAL A 110 2.09 19.16 7.99
C VAL A 110 1.06 20.16 7.45
N GLU A 111 -0.18 19.72 7.25
CA GLU A 111 -1.27 20.57 6.80
C GLU A 111 -1.63 21.65 7.84
N ASP A 112 -1.74 21.28 9.11
CA ASP A 112 -2.01 22.21 10.22
C ASP A 112 -0.90 23.27 10.33
N LEU A 113 0.36 22.84 10.25
CA LEU A 113 1.51 23.74 10.27
C LEU A 113 1.50 24.68 9.06
N GLY A 114 1.13 24.17 7.87
CA GLY A 114 1.00 24.97 6.65
C GLY A 114 -0.15 25.98 6.71
N ARG A 115 -1.22 25.66 7.44
CA ARG A 115 -2.36 26.57 7.72
C ARG A 115 -2.06 27.57 8.84
N GLY A 116 -0.87 27.51 9.46
CA GLY A 116 -0.45 28.41 10.53
C GLY A 116 -1.08 28.11 11.89
N ILE A 117 -1.77 26.98 12.03
CA ILE A 117 -2.28 26.50 13.31
C ILE A 117 -1.14 25.68 13.91
N ILE A 118 -0.45 26.22 14.91
CA ILE A 118 0.52 25.44 15.69
C ILE A 118 -0.29 24.70 16.75
N PRO A 119 -0.57 23.40 16.58
CA PRO A 119 -1.37 22.69 17.56
C PRO A 119 -0.48 22.46 18.80
N ASN A 120 -1.07 22.53 20.00
CA ASN A 120 -0.36 22.30 21.26
C ASN A 120 -0.09 20.79 21.52
N ILE A 121 0.20 20.05 20.45
CA ILE A 121 0.55 18.63 20.47
C ILE A 121 1.73 18.32 21.41
N PRO A 122 2.82 19.13 21.51
CA PRO A 122 3.88 18.82 22.47
C PRO A 122 3.43 18.93 23.94
N GLY A 123 2.41 19.74 24.23
CA GLY A 123 1.78 19.80 25.55
C GLY A 123 0.88 18.59 25.82
N GLU A 124 0.05 18.22 24.84
CA GLU A 124 -0.96 17.16 24.95
C GLU A 124 -0.39 15.73 24.82
N MET A 125 0.68 15.54 24.04
CA MET A 125 1.44 14.28 23.99
C MET A 125 2.42 14.12 25.17
N GLY A 126 2.42 15.07 26.11
CA GLY A 126 3.26 14.98 27.31
C GLY A 126 4.76 15.13 27.02
N ALA A 127 5.16 15.84 25.96
CA ALA A 127 6.58 16.09 25.69
C ALA A 127 7.27 16.82 26.86
N ARG A 128 6.53 17.66 27.60
CA ARG A 128 6.99 18.23 28.88
C ARG A 128 7.21 17.16 29.95
N ALA A 129 6.34 16.17 30.05
CA ALA A 129 6.48 15.07 30.98
C ALA A 129 7.65 14.14 30.59
N GLU A 130 7.82 13.82 29.30
CA GLU A 130 8.97 13.06 28.78
C GLU A 130 10.29 13.82 28.99
N TRP A 131 10.33 15.15 28.81
CA TRP A 131 11.51 15.94 29.11
C TRP A 131 11.85 15.97 30.61
N GLN A 132 10.85 15.93 31.49
CA GLN A 132 11.11 15.94 32.93
C GLN A 132 11.52 14.55 33.45
N HIS A 133 10.89 13.48 32.98
CA HIS A 133 11.03 12.13 33.54
C HIS A 133 11.92 11.21 32.70
N ASN A 134 12.07 11.44 31.39
CA ASN A 134 12.81 10.56 30.49
C ASN A 134 13.54 11.31 29.35
N LYS A 135 14.45 12.22 29.74
CA LYS A 135 15.31 12.98 28.81
C LYS A 135 16.06 12.09 27.82
N LYS A 136 16.54 10.93 28.29
CA LYS A 136 17.30 9.97 27.47
C LYS A 136 16.41 9.31 26.41
N GLY A 137 15.20 8.90 26.79
CA GLY A 137 14.22 8.33 25.86
C GLY A 137 13.77 9.32 24.80
N LEU A 138 13.50 10.57 25.20
CA LEU A 138 13.16 11.64 24.27
C LEU A 138 14.32 11.95 23.31
N ALA A 139 15.54 12.11 23.82
CA ALA A 139 16.72 12.37 22.99
C ALA A 139 16.98 11.25 21.99
N MET A 140 16.80 9.99 22.40
CA MET A 140 16.91 8.83 21.51
C MET A 140 15.85 8.87 20.41
N LYS A 141 14.58 9.12 20.75
CA LYS A 141 13.49 9.25 19.77
C LYS A 141 13.78 10.35 18.75
N LEU A 142 14.25 11.50 19.20
CA LEU A 142 14.62 12.63 18.34
C LEU A 142 15.81 12.28 17.43
N ALA A 143 16.84 11.62 17.98
CA ALA A 143 18.01 11.21 17.20
C ALA A 143 17.64 10.18 16.12
N VAL A 144 16.83 9.17 16.46
CA VAL A 144 16.34 8.17 15.49
C VAL A 144 15.46 8.85 14.42
N GLY A 145 14.53 9.71 14.84
CA GLY A 145 13.69 10.47 13.92
C GLY A 145 14.51 11.32 12.95
N ALA A 146 15.46 12.10 13.46
CA ALA A 146 16.35 12.94 12.66
C ALA A 146 17.24 12.09 11.72
N GLY A 147 17.78 10.98 12.21
CA GLY A 147 18.60 10.07 11.41
C GLY A 147 17.84 9.44 10.24
N LEU A 148 16.62 8.94 10.48
CA LEU A 148 15.75 8.40 9.43
C LEU A 148 15.34 9.48 8.42
N SER A 149 15.00 10.67 8.90
CA SER A 149 14.62 11.81 8.06
C SER A 149 15.77 12.23 7.14
N LEU A 150 16.98 12.35 7.69
CA LEU A 150 18.18 12.71 6.94
C LEU A 150 18.58 11.61 5.97
N GLY A 151 18.53 10.34 6.38
CA GLY A 151 18.80 9.19 5.51
C GLY A 151 17.86 9.14 4.32
N LEU A 152 16.55 9.36 4.55
CA LEU A 152 15.55 9.44 3.48
C LEU A 152 15.81 10.64 2.56
N PHE A 153 16.11 11.82 3.12
CA PHE A 153 16.43 13.02 2.33
C PHE A 153 17.64 12.82 1.43
N LEU A 154 18.71 12.20 1.94
CA LEU A 154 19.91 11.89 1.16
C LEU A 154 19.63 10.82 0.09
N ALA A 155 18.83 9.79 0.40
CA ALA A 155 18.44 8.77 -0.57
C ALA A 155 17.57 9.32 -1.72
N LEU A 156 16.72 10.31 -1.42
CA LEU A 156 15.86 10.97 -2.41
C LEU A 156 16.59 12.07 -3.22
N ARG A 157 17.81 12.47 -2.81
CA ARG A 157 18.67 13.35 -3.62
C ARG A 157 19.19 12.57 -4.84
N LYS A 158 18.44 12.68 -5.93
CA LYS A 158 18.90 12.22 -7.26
C LYS A 158 20.19 12.95 -7.62
N PRO A 159 21.31 12.27 -7.94
CA PRO A 159 22.45 12.94 -8.54
C PRO A 159 22.00 13.54 -9.88
N ARG A 160 22.38 14.80 -10.13
CA ARG A 160 22.12 15.49 -11.39
C ARG A 160 22.76 14.64 -12.48
N ARG A 161 21.94 13.97 -13.31
CA ARG A 161 22.44 13.30 -14.50
C ARG A 161 22.93 14.40 -15.43
N GLU A 162 24.23 14.46 -15.64
CA GLU A 162 24.80 15.27 -16.70
C GLU A 162 24.09 14.87 -18.00
N THR A 163 23.51 15.85 -18.68
CA THR A 163 22.89 15.60 -19.98
C THR A 163 24.02 15.18 -20.92
N PRO A 164 23.92 14.03 -21.62
CA PRO A 164 24.92 13.67 -22.61
C PRO A 164 25.15 14.85 -23.56
N PRO A 165 26.41 15.16 -23.92
CA PRO A 165 26.67 16.23 -24.87
C PRO A 165 25.83 15.98 -26.14
N ALA A 166 25.26 17.06 -26.69
CA ALA A 166 24.41 16.99 -27.87
C ALA A 166 25.10 16.16 -28.99
N PRO A 167 24.35 15.36 -29.76
CA PRO A 167 24.93 14.59 -30.85
C PRO A 167 25.68 15.55 -31.77
N VAL A 168 26.97 15.25 -31.99
CA VAL A 168 27.82 16.04 -32.88
C VAL A 168 27.16 16.07 -34.26
N PRO A 169 26.98 17.24 -34.90
CA PRO A 169 26.38 17.30 -36.22
C PRO A 169 27.24 16.49 -37.20
N VAL A 170 26.68 15.39 -37.71
CA VAL A 170 27.31 14.60 -38.76
C VAL A 170 27.27 15.45 -40.03
N LYS A 171 28.45 15.87 -40.54
CA LYS A 171 28.54 16.54 -41.84
C LYS A 171 27.98 15.60 -42.91
N PRO A 172 27.05 16.04 -43.77
CA PRO A 172 26.60 15.22 -44.89
C PRO A 172 27.78 14.90 -45.80
N ILE A 173 27.97 13.62 -46.10
CA ILE A 173 28.94 13.14 -47.07
C ILE A 173 28.51 13.72 -48.43
N THR A 174 29.27 14.70 -48.93
CA THR A 174 29.09 15.20 -50.29
C THR A 174 29.73 14.16 -51.22
N ILE A 175 28.90 13.33 -51.84
CA ILE A 175 29.34 12.46 -52.93
C ILE A 175 29.50 13.36 -54.15
N GLU A 176 30.71 13.83 -54.41
CA GLU A 176 31.01 14.46 -55.69
C GLU A 176 30.85 13.40 -56.78
N THR A 177 29.83 13.58 -57.61
CA THR A 177 29.58 12.78 -58.79
C THR A 177 30.70 13.07 -59.78
N ARG A 178 31.72 12.21 -59.83
CA ARG A 178 32.72 12.21 -60.90
C ARG A 178 32.10 11.66 -62.18
N GLU A 179 31.28 12.48 -62.84
CA GLU A 179 30.94 12.30 -64.25
C GLU A 179 31.94 13.06 -65.12
N THR A 180 33.10 12.46 -65.41
CA THR A 180 33.87 12.77 -66.63
C THR A 180 34.89 11.67 -66.88
N ALA A 181 35.03 11.25 -68.14
CA ALA A 181 35.98 10.28 -68.68
C ALA A 181 35.54 8.79 -68.72
N LEU A 182 34.37 8.52 -69.31
CA LEU A 182 34.08 7.22 -69.96
C LEU A 182 33.88 7.37 -71.49
N GLY A 183 34.34 8.49 -72.08
CA GLY A 183 34.18 8.80 -73.51
C GLY A 183 35.42 8.62 -74.40
N ASP A 184 36.62 8.52 -73.83
CA ASP A 184 37.87 8.68 -74.61
C ASP A 184 38.76 7.43 -74.72
N ASN A 185 38.34 6.27 -74.19
CA ASN A 185 39.20 5.07 -74.17
C ASN A 185 38.72 3.90 -75.05
N LEU A 186 37.89 4.18 -76.06
CA LEU A 186 37.48 3.20 -77.08
C LEU A 186 38.08 3.46 -78.47
N ARG A 187 39.17 4.23 -78.56
CA ARG A 187 39.75 4.64 -79.86
C ARG A 187 41.17 4.17 -80.16
N ASN A 188 41.75 3.27 -79.36
CA ASN A 188 43.14 2.83 -79.58
C ASN A 188 43.44 1.39 -79.13
N GLN A 189 42.72 0.41 -79.67
CA GLN A 189 43.15 -0.98 -79.66
C GLN A 189 43.11 -1.52 -81.09
N PRO A 190 44.24 -1.56 -81.82
CA PRO A 190 44.36 -2.30 -83.08
C PRO A 190 44.28 -3.80 -82.79
N GLY A 191 43.53 -4.52 -83.64
CA GLY A 191 43.13 -5.90 -83.38
C GLY A 191 44.27 -6.92 -83.37
N GLU A 192 44.06 -7.98 -82.60
CA GLU A 192 44.65 -9.27 -82.86
C GLU A 192 43.64 -10.38 -82.51
N VAL A 193 43.39 -11.20 -83.53
CA VAL A 193 42.54 -12.38 -83.58
C VAL A 193 43.36 -13.55 -83.06
N ILE A 194 42.92 -14.26 -82.02
CA ILE A 194 43.33 -15.67 -81.84
C ILE A 194 42.14 -16.50 -81.33
N ILE A 195 41.97 -17.61 -82.05
CA ILE A 195 40.97 -18.66 -81.98
C ILE A 195 41.50 -19.75 -81.03
N GLY A 196 40.64 -20.34 -80.21
CA GLY A 196 40.95 -21.50 -79.36
C GLY A 196 39.73 -21.99 -78.60
#